data_AF-A0A923ZB55-F1
#
_entry.id   AF-A0A923ZB55-F1
#
_cell.length_a   1.000
_cell.length_b   1.000
_cell.length_c   1.000
_cell.angle_alpha   90.00
_cell.angle_beta   90.00
_cell.angle_gamma   90.00
#
_symmetry.space_group_name_H-M   'P 1'
#
loop_
_entity.id
_entity.type
_entity.pdbx_description
1 polymer ?
#
loop_
_entity_poly.entity_id
_entity_poly.type
_entity_poly.pdbx_seq_one_letter_code
_entity_poly.pdbx_strand_id
1 'polypeptide(L)'
;MNQPNKPGGPDFSQPIAALKHCHDRIRKELLALENLPAHLAQHGADLEAQQSAAAIVRYFEQVAPLHHADEEEDLIPLLQATARDADAALLKLIVPALLDEHREMARTWAGLLRQLQQVADGISAALDLSEVK
;
A
#
# COMPACT_ATOMS: atom_id res chain seq x y z
N MET A 1 0.60 17.68 37.08
CA MET A 1 1.75 17.25 36.24
C MET A 1 1.19 16.92 34.86
N ASN A 2 1.21 17.88 33.94
CA ASN A 2 0.76 17.67 32.56
C ASN A 2 1.91 17.07 31.75
N GLN A 3 1.71 15.90 31.15
CA GLN A 3 2.65 15.33 30.20
C GLN A 3 2.61 16.13 28.88
N PRO A 4 3.75 16.29 28.19
CA PRO A 4 3.85 17.06 26.97
C PRO A 4 3.15 16.35 25.80
N ASN A 5 2.44 17.15 25.01
CA ASN A 5 1.83 16.79 23.74
C ASN A 5 2.85 16.08 22.85
N LYS A 6 2.56 14.83 22.47
CA LYS A 6 3.30 14.08 21.45
C LYS A 6 3.14 14.86 20.13
N PRO A 7 4.19 15.10 19.32
CA PRO A 7 4.00 15.80 18.06
C PRO A 7 3.02 14.96 17.22
N GLY A 8 1.89 15.59 16.88
CA GLY A 8 0.78 14.97 16.17
C GLY A 8 1.29 14.36 14.87
N GLY A 9 0.93 13.10 14.63
CA GLY A 9 0.97 12.57 13.27
C GLY A 9 0.14 13.47 12.35
N PRO A 10 0.37 13.41 11.03
CA PRO A 10 -0.42 14.18 10.08
C PRO A 10 -1.91 13.92 10.35
N ASP A 11 -2.64 14.97 10.72
CA ASP A 11 -4.08 14.96 10.76
C ASP A 11 -4.63 15.42 9.40
N PHE A 12 -5.93 15.32 9.20
CA PHE A 12 -6.57 15.70 7.95
C PHE A 12 -6.46 17.21 7.62
N SER A 13 -5.84 18.03 8.47
CA SER A 13 -5.50 19.43 8.15
C SER A 13 -4.30 19.54 7.20
N GLN A 14 -3.53 18.46 7.01
CA GLN A 14 -2.41 18.38 6.07
C GLN A 14 -2.54 17.14 5.15
N PRO A 15 -3.54 17.13 4.24
CA PRO A 15 -3.90 15.94 3.46
C PRO A 15 -2.72 15.38 2.63
N ILE A 16 -1.90 16.25 2.04
CA ILE A 16 -0.71 15.81 1.29
C ILE A 16 0.35 15.17 2.20
N ALA A 17 0.51 15.64 3.44
CA ALA A 17 1.43 15.02 4.40
C ALA A 17 0.93 13.64 4.86
N ALA A 18 -0.39 13.50 5.05
CA ALA A 18 -1.02 12.22 5.37
C ALA A 18 -0.84 11.19 4.24
N LEU A 19 -1.05 11.59 2.97
CA LEU A 19 -0.83 10.74 1.81
C LEU A 19 0.64 10.31 1.68
N LYS A 20 1.59 11.24 1.87
CA LYS A 20 3.03 10.90 1.89
C LYS A 20 3.38 9.89 2.97
N HIS A 21 2.79 10.02 4.16
CA HIS A 21 3.00 9.05 5.23
C HIS A 21 2.43 7.67 4.88
N CYS A 22 1.29 7.61 4.21
CA CYS A 22 0.75 6.36 3.67
C CYS A 22 1.73 5.75 2.66
N HIS A 23 2.32 6.54 1.76
CA HIS A 23 3.34 6.05 0.80
C HIS A 23 4.58 5.48 1.49
N ASP A 24 5.07 6.12 2.57
CA ASP A 24 6.19 5.57 3.35
C ASP A 24 5.85 4.22 3.96
N ARG A 25 4.60 4.05 4.40
CA ARG A 25 4.11 2.80 4.95
C ARG A 25 3.93 1.73 3.86
N ILE A 26 3.40 2.08 2.69
CA ILE A 26 3.33 1.20 1.51
C ILE A 26 4.72 0.67 1.16
N ARG A 27 5.73 1.55 1.04
CA ARG A 27 7.11 1.14 0.73
C ARG A 27 7.68 0.16 1.75
N LYS A 28 7.39 0.36 3.04
CA LYS A 28 7.82 -0.56 4.10
C LYS A 28 7.20 -1.95 3.94
N GLU A 29 5.90 -2.04 3.67
CA GLU A 29 5.22 -3.34 3.49
C GLU A 29 5.63 -4.02 2.18
N LEU A 30 5.90 -3.26 1.11
CA LEU A 30 6.46 -3.79 -0.13
C LEU A 30 7.86 -4.36 0.06
N LEU A 31 8.71 -3.69 0.84
CA LEU A 31 10.04 -4.22 1.20
C LEU A 31 9.93 -5.51 2.03
N ALA A 32 8.94 -5.59 2.93
CA ALA A 32 8.69 -6.83 3.68
C ALA A 32 8.25 -7.96 2.74
N LEU A 33 7.38 -7.67 1.78
CA LEU A 33 6.93 -8.62 0.75
C LEU A 33 8.09 -9.11 -0.13
N GLU A 34 8.96 -8.19 -0.58
CA GLU A 34 10.13 -8.51 -1.41
C GLU A 34 11.12 -9.46 -0.71
N ASN A 35 11.32 -9.28 0.60
CA ASN A 35 12.25 -10.10 1.38
C ASN A 35 11.66 -11.46 1.82
N LEU A 36 10.34 -11.58 1.85
CA LEU A 36 9.66 -12.75 2.41
C LEU A 36 10.00 -14.08 1.71
N PRO A 37 10.09 -14.18 0.36
CA PRO A 37 10.47 -15.43 -0.30
C PRO A 37 11.84 -15.98 0.14
N ALA A 38 12.82 -15.10 0.33
CA ALA A 38 14.16 -15.52 0.77
C ALA A 38 14.14 -16.06 2.20
N HIS A 39 13.37 -15.43 3.10
CA HIS A 39 13.16 -15.92 4.46
C HIS A 39 12.46 -17.28 4.48
N LEU A 40 11.37 -17.40 3.71
CA LEU A 40 10.61 -18.64 3.59
C LEU A 40 11.46 -19.81 3.09
N ALA A 41 12.36 -19.57 2.14
CA ALA A 41 13.27 -20.60 1.64
C ALA A 41 14.27 -21.09 2.69
N GLN A 42 14.68 -20.23 3.63
CA GLN A 42 15.70 -20.55 4.64
C GLN A 42 15.09 -21.10 5.94
N HIS A 43 13.93 -20.57 6.35
CA HIS A 43 13.35 -20.80 7.68
C HIS A 43 11.97 -21.47 7.63
N GLY A 44 11.39 -21.62 6.44
CA GLY A 44 10.00 -22.04 6.28
C GLY A 44 9.03 -20.96 6.75
N ALA A 45 7.77 -21.36 6.95
CA ALA A 45 6.73 -20.49 7.52
C ALA A 45 6.85 -20.42 9.06
N ASP A 46 8.00 -19.97 9.54
CA ASP A 46 8.24 -19.73 10.96
C ASP A 46 7.40 -18.55 11.49
N LEU A 47 7.52 -18.28 12.79
CA LEU A 47 6.71 -17.23 13.43
C LEU A 47 6.97 -15.84 12.83
N GLU A 48 8.20 -15.56 12.40
CA GLU A 48 8.56 -14.27 11.78
C GLU A 48 7.91 -14.13 10.40
N ALA A 49 7.98 -15.18 9.57
CA ALA A 49 7.31 -15.21 8.27
C ALA A 49 5.79 -15.05 8.40
N GLN A 50 5.18 -15.77 9.35
CA GLN A 50 3.74 -15.69 9.62
C GLN A 50 3.31 -14.28 10.00
N GLN A 51 4.05 -13.64 10.91
CA GLN A 51 3.76 -12.28 11.37
C GLN A 51 3.97 -11.24 10.26
N SER A 52 5.02 -11.40 9.45
CA SER A 52 5.29 -10.54 8.29
C SER A 52 4.15 -10.62 7.27
N ALA A 53 3.76 -11.83 6.88
CA ALA A 53 2.64 -12.05 5.95
C ALA A 53 1.31 -11.48 6.49
N ALA A 54 1.01 -11.71 7.78
CA ALA A 54 -0.19 -11.15 8.41
C ALA A 54 -0.18 -9.61 8.46
N ALA A 55 0.98 -8.99 8.63
CA ALA A 55 1.11 -7.53 8.61
C ALA A 55 0.86 -6.96 7.20
N ILE A 56 1.45 -7.59 6.18
CA ILE A 56 1.25 -7.23 4.76
C ILE A 56 -0.23 -7.34 4.39
N VAL A 57 -0.86 -8.49 4.68
CA VAL A 57 -2.29 -8.73 4.40
C VAL A 57 -3.16 -7.67 5.08
N ARG A 58 -2.97 -7.43 6.38
CA ARG A 58 -3.75 -6.44 7.12
C ARG A 58 -3.63 -5.05 6.51
N TYR A 59 -2.42 -4.66 6.08
CA TYR A 59 -2.20 -3.34 5.53
C TYR A 59 -2.89 -3.16 4.17
N PHE A 60 -2.70 -4.09 3.23
CA PHE A 60 -3.27 -3.98 1.89
C PHE A 60 -4.77 -4.27 1.81
N GLU A 61 -5.35 -5.00 2.77
CA GLU A 61 -6.81 -5.18 2.85
C GLU A 61 -7.56 -4.00 3.50
N GLN A 62 -6.91 -3.29 4.42
CA GLN A 62 -7.59 -2.27 5.25
C GLN A 62 -7.18 -0.84 4.92
N VAL A 63 -5.91 -0.60 4.58
CA VAL A 63 -5.37 0.76 4.43
C VAL A 63 -5.23 1.15 2.97
N ALA A 64 -4.69 0.27 2.11
CA ALA A 64 -4.47 0.59 0.70
C ALA A 64 -5.76 0.97 -0.07
N PRO A 65 -6.92 0.31 0.13
CA PRO A 65 -8.15 0.71 -0.55
C PRO A 65 -8.65 2.09 -0.11
N LEU A 66 -8.49 2.43 1.18
CA LEU A 66 -8.83 3.75 1.69
C LEU A 66 -7.92 4.83 1.11
N HIS A 67 -6.63 4.53 0.99
CA HIS A 67 -5.67 5.44 0.36
C HIS A 67 -6.01 5.73 -1.11
N HIS A 68 -6.37 4.71 -1.90
CA HIS A 68 -6.84 4.94 -3.26
C HIS A 68 -8.14 5.75 -3.28
N ALA A 69 -9.08 5.52 -2.36
CA ALA A 69 -10.29 6.33 -2.26
C ALA A 69 -9.98 7.81 -1.96
N ASP A 70 -9.06 8.10 -1.04
CA ASP A 70 -8.59 9.47 -0.76
C ASP A 70 -8.02 10.14 -2.03
N GLU A 71 -7.38 9.38 -2.90
CA GLU A 71 -6.84 9.90 -4.16
C GLU A 71 -7.93 10.06 -5.23
N GLU A 72 -8.77 9.04 -5.45
CA GLU A 72 -9.73 8.95 -6.54
C GLU A 72 -11.00 9.79 -6.31
N GLU A 73 -11.50 9.85 -5.07
CA GLU A 73 -12.75 10.52 -4.71
C GLU A 73 -12.52 11.98 -4.29
N ASP A 74 -11.36 12.30 -3.72
CA ASP A 74 -11.06 13.63 -3.16
C ASP A 74 -9.93 14.36 -3.90
N LEU A 75 -8.71 13.84 -3.86
CA LEU A 75 -7.52 14.59 -4.33
C LEU A 75 -7.55 14.85 -5.84
N ILE A 76 -7.75 13.82 -6.65
CA ILE A 76 -7.70 13.92 -8.11
C ILE A 76 -8.79 14.88 -8.63
N PRO A 77 -10.07 14.77 -8.20
CA PRO A 77 -11.10 15.75 -8.58
C PRO A 77 -10.73 17.18 -8.20
N LEU A 78 -10.17 17.40 -7.00
CA LEU A 78 -9.73 18.72 -6.56
C LEU A 78 -8.60 19.28 -7.43
N LEU A 79 -7.60 18.46 -7.76
CA LEU A 79 -6.49 18.84 -8.64
C LEU A 79 -7.00 19.17 -10.04
N GLN A 80 -7.90 18.37 -10.61
CA GLN A 80 -8.48 18.62 -11.93
C GLN A 80 -9.30 19.92 -11.98
N ALA A 81 -10.02 20.26 -10.91
CA ALA A 81 -10.81 21.49 -10.84
C ALA A 81 -9.94 22.75 -10.71
N THR A 82 -8.78 22.65 -10.06
CA THR A 82 -7.95 23.79 -9.67
C THR A 82 -6.74 24.01 -10.58
N ALA A 83 -6.18 22.96 -11.18
CA ALA A 83 -5.01 23.06 -12.05
C ALA A 83 -5.26 23.91 -13.30
N ARG A 84 -4.20 24.57 -13.77
CA ARG A 84 -4.20 25.44 -14.96
C ARG A 84 -2.97 25.16 -15.82
N ASP A 85 -3.02 25.60 -17.08
CA ASP A 85 -1.90 25.56 -18.03
C ASP A 85 -1.17 24.21 -18.08
N ALA A 86 0.13 24.20 -17.80
CA ALA A 86 0.98 23.01 -17.85
C ALA A 86 0.54 21.93 -16.86
N ASP A 87 0.05 22.30 -15.67
CA ASP A 87 -0.40 21.35 -14.66
C ASP A 87 -1.69 20.65 -15.11
N ALA A 88 -2.61 21.39 -15.72
CA ALA A 88 -3.85 20.81 -16.27
C ALA A 88 -3.55 19.86 -17.44
N ALA A 89 -2.56 20.19 -18.28
CA ALA A 89 -2.11 19.32 -19.36
C ALA A 89 -1.45 18.04 -18.82
N LEU A 90 -0.62 18.17 -17.77
CA LEU A 90 0.02 17.04 -17.10
C LEU A 90 -1.02 16.10 -16.46
N LEU A 91 -1.98 16.63 -15.71
CA LEU A 91 -3.03 15.82 -15.07
C LEU A 91 -3.85 15.02 -16.08
N LYS A 92 -4.19 15.61 -17.23
CA LYS A 92 -4.88 14.90 -18.32
C LYS A 92 -4.08 13.71 -18.87
N LEU A 93 -2.75 13.79 -18.81
CA LEU A 93 -1.86 12.73 -19.27
C LEU A 93 -1.71 11.62 -18.22
N ILE A 94 -1.50 11.98 -16.95
CA ILE A 94 -1.10 11.02 -15.91
C ILE A 94 -2.28 10.35 -15.19
N VAL A 95 -3.41 11.06 -15.00
CA VAL A 95 -4.52 10.54 -14.17
C VAL A 95 -5.11 9.25 -14.75
N PRO A 96 -5.37 9.11 -16.06
CA PRO A 96 -5.89 7.85 -16.59
C PRO A 96 -4.95 6.67 -16.34
N ALA A 97 -3.64 6.86 -16.50
CA ALA A 97 -2.65 5.83 -16.25
C ALA A 97 -2.62 5.43 -14.76
N LEU A 98 -2.63 6.39 -13.85
CA LEU A 98 -2.66 6.14 -12.41
C LEU A 98 -3.90 5.32 -11.99
N LEU A 99 -5.08 5.65 -12.51
CA LEU A 99 -6.31 4.90 -12.22
C LEU A 99 -6.30 3.48 -12.80
N ASP A 100 -5.65 3.30 -13.96
CA ASP A 100 -5.46 1.97 -14.53
C ASP A 100 -4.45 1.14 -13.72
N GLU A 101 -3.40 1.78 -13.21
CA GLU A 101 -2.43 1.18 -12.29
C GLU A 101 -3.09 0.73 -10.98
N HIS A 102 -3.94 1.54 -10.34
CA HIS A 102 -4.70 1.14 -9.15
C HIS A 102 -5.54 -0.11 -9.40
N ARG A 103 -6.20 -0.18 -10.56
CA ARG A 103 -7.02 -1.34 -10.96
C ARG A 103 -6.18 -2.58 -11.23
N GLU A 104 -4.98 -2.42 -11.79
CA GLU A 104 -4.04 -3.54 -11.97
C GLU A 104 -3.52 -4.04 -10.63
N MET A 105 -3.13 -3.13 -9.71
CA MET A 105 -2.71 -3.49 -8.35
C MET A 105 -3.78 -4.32 -7.64
N ALA A 106 -5.06 -3.93 -7.73
CA ALA A 106 -6.17 -4.67 -7.14
C ALA A 106 -6.33 -6.09 -7.75
N ARG A 107 -6.09 -6.25 -9.06
CA ARG A 107 -6.12 -7.57 -9.73
C ARG A 107 -4.97 -8.45 -9.25
N THR A 108 -3.75 -7.93 -9.25
CA THR A 108 -2.55 -8.66 -8.80
C THR A 108 -2.66 -9.06 -7.33
N TRP A 109 -3.21 -8.19 -6.49
CA TRP A 109 -3.40 -8.45 -5.07
C TRP A 109 -4.26 -9.70 -4.79
N ALA A 110 -5.30 -9.96 -5.58
CA ALA A 110 -6.18 -11.11 -5.36
C ALA A 110 -5.44 -12.47 -5.49
N GLY A 111 -4.38 -12.54 -6.30
CA GLY A 111 -3.51 -13.72 -6.41
C GLY A 111 -2.59 -13.87 -5.21
N LEU A 112 -1.95 -12.77 -4.80
CA LEU A 112 -1.03 -12.72 -3.67
C LEU A 112 -1.72 -12.99 -2.33
N LEU A 113 -2.91 -12.44 -2.13
CA LEU A 113 -3.64 -12.50 -0.87
C LEU A 113 -3.80 -13.94 -0.38
N ARG A 114 -4.17 -14.86 -1.29
CA ARG A 114 -4.34 -16.28 -0.94
C ARG A 114 -3.02 -16.92 -0.49
N GLN A 115 -1.91 -16.62 -1.17
CA GLN A 115 -0.60 -17.18 -0.82
C GLN A 115 -0.11 -16.63 0.53
N LEU A 116 -0.25 -15.32 0.74
CA LEU A 116 0.13 -14.67 1.98
C LEU A 116 -0.70 -15.14 3.18
N GLN A 117 -1.99 -15.42 3.00
CA GLN A 117 -2.82 -16.03 4.04
C GLN A 117 -2.32 -17.43 4.42
N GLN A 118 -1.96 -18.27 3.44
CA GLN A 118 -1.38 -19.59 3.73
C GLN A 118 -0.05 -19.51 4.47
N VAL A 119 0.77 -18.50 4.16
CA VAL A 119 2.00 -18.23 4.91
C VAL A 119 1.69 -17.75 6.33
N ALA A 120 0.75 -16.82 6.49
CA ALA A 120 0.32 -16.29 7.78
C ALA A 120 -0.24 -17.37 8.72
N ASP A 121 -0.93 -18.37 8.16
CA ASP A 121 -1.49 -19.50 8.91
C ASP A 121 -0.46 -20.63 9.16
N GLY A 122 0.78 -20.49 8.66
CA GLY A 122 1.82 -21.51 8.78
C GLY A 122 1.58 -22.75 7.92
N ILE A 123 0.67 -22.69 6.94
CA ILE A 123 0.25 -23.80 6.09
C ILE A 123 1.22 -23.99 4.92
N SER A 124 1.79 -22.91 4.39
CA SER A 124 2.69 -22.92 3.23
C SER A 124 3.92 -22.07 3.47
N ALA A 125 5.06 -22.54 2.97
CA ALA A 125 6.28 -21.75 2.83
C ALA A 125 6.55 -21.31 1.38
N ALA A 126 5.57 -21.51 0.48
CA ALA A 126 5.67 -21.09 -0.91
C ALA A 126 4.98 -19.74 -1.11
N LEU A 127 5.70 -18.82 -1.77
CA LEU A 127 5.20 -17.52 -2.20
C LEU A 127 5.79 -17.21 -3.58
N ASP A 128 4.94 -17.21 -4.61
CA ASP A 128 5.30 -16.87 -5.97
C ASP A 128 4.93 -15.40 -6.26
N LEU A 129 5.95 -14.60 -6.56
CA LEU A 129 5.83 -13.19 -6.91
C LEU A 129 5.94 -12.94 -8.42
N SER A 130 5.91 -13.96 -9.27
CA SER A 130 6.05 -13.81 -10.73
C SER A 130 4.91 -13.02 -11.38
N GLU A 131 3.74 -12.97 -10.73
CA GLU A 131 2.61 -12.16 -11.16
C GLU A 131 2.69 -10.70 -10.67
N VAL A 132 3.65 -10.38 -9.81
CA VAL A 132 3.94 -9.01 -9.34
C VAL A 132 4.93 -8.38 -10.31
N LYS A 133 4.50 -7.32 -11.01
CA LYS A 133 5.33 -6.58 -11.97
C LYS A 133 5.79 -5.25 -11.40
#